data_AF-W1YIV2-F1
#
_entry.id   AF-W1YIV2-F1
#
_cell.length_a   1.000
_cell.length_b   1.000
_cell.length_c   1.000
_cell.angle_alpha   90.00
_cell.angle_beta   90.00
_cell.angle_gamma   90.00
#
_symmetry.space_group_name_H-M   'P 1'
#
loop_
_entity.id
_entity.type
_entity.pdbx_description
1 polymer ?
#
loop_
_entity_poly.entity_id
_entity_poly.type
_entity_poly.pdbx_seq_one_letter_code
_entity_poly.pdbx_strand_id
1 'polypeptide(L)'
;ALDLLIGSRPVKDEEKEGVTKFINNLLEKEYGFIERDLLSAELEIVPAGKARDMGFDRSMIMAYGQDDRVCAYTSLVAMLEVDNVKRTTC
;
A
#
# COMPACT_ATOMS: atom_id res chain seq x y z
N ALA A 1 -7.43 -14.51 -13.01
CA ALA A 1 -6.14 -13.80 -12.98
C ALA A 1 -6.43 -12.33 -12.68
N LEU A 2 -5.64 -11.69 -11.83
CA LEU A 2 -5.73 -10.25 -11.57
C LEU A 2 -4.62 -9.59 -12.40
N ASP A 3 -5.00 -8.92 -13.49
CA ASP A 3 -4.05 -8.20 -14.34
C ASP A 3 -4.01 -6.73 -13.95
N LEU A 4 -2.88 -6.29 -13.40
CA LEU A 4 -2.64 -4.90 -13.06
C LEU A 4 -2.13 -4.13 -14.28
N LEU A 5 -2.78 -3.03 -14.62
CA LEU A 5 -2.29 -2.12 -15.64
C LEU A 5 -1.23 -1.19 -15.03
N ILE A 6 0.03 -1.41 -15.38
CA ILE A 6 1.18 -0.63 -14.88
C ILE A 6 1.53 0.52 -15.86
N GLY A 7 1.40 0.29 -17.16
CA GLY A 7 1.70 1.29 -18.18
C GLY A 7 1.43 0.80 -19.60
N SER A 8 1.42 1.73 -20.55
CA SER A 8 1.09 1.47 -21.97
C SER A 8 2.03 2.15 -22.97
N ARG A 9 3.00 2.96 -22.50
CA ARG A 9 3.87 3.76 -23.36
C ARG A 9 5.13 2.96 -23.76
N PRO A 10 5.42 2.77 -25.06
CA PRO A 10 6.65 2.12 -25.51
C PRO A 10 7.83 3.11 -25.66
N VAL A 11 9.05 2.57 -25.69
CA VAL A 11 10.24 3.30 -26.17
C VAL A 11 10.12 3.57 -27.67
N LYS A 12 10.63 4.71 -28.15
CA LYS A 12 10.66 5.03 -29.59
C LYS A 12 11.46 3.98 -30.36
N ASP A 13 10.94 3.59 -31.53
CA ASP A 13 11.57 2.68 -32.50
C ASP A 13 11.72 1.20 -32.07
N GLU A 14 11.03 0.76 -31.01
CA GLU A 14 10.92 -0.65 -30.65
C GLU A 14 9.47 -1.17 -30.67
N GLU A 15 9.18 -2.09 -31.59
CA GLU A 15 7.86 -2.71 -31.71
C GLU A 15 7.65 -3.92 -30.77
N LYS A 16 8.74 -4.62 -30.39
CA LYS A 16 8.68 -5.76 -29.46
C LYS A 16 9.21 -5.37 -28.09
N GLU A 17 8.39 -5.59 -27.06
CA GLU A 17 8.72 -5.34 -25.64
C GLU A 17 9.09 -3.89 -25.28
N GLY A 18 8.83 -2.93 -26.18
CA GLY A 18 9.14 -1.52 -25.96
C GLY A 18 8.44 -0.92 -24.73
N VAL A 19 7.28 -1.46 -24.32
CA VAL A 19 6.58 -1.06 -23.08
C VAL A 19 7.32 -1.56 -21.83
N THR A 20 7.76 -2.82 -21.83
CA THR A 20 8.49 -3.42 -20.70
C THR A 20 9.82 -2.69 -20.46
N LYS A 21 10.58 -2.43 -21.53
CA LYS A 21 11.84 -1.67 -21.40
C LYS A 21 11.60 -0.24 -20.93
N PHE A 22 10.52 0.40 -21.37
CA PHE A 22 10.17 1.73 -20.90
C PHE A 22 9.90 1.74 -19.39
N ILE A 23 9.15 0.75 -18.88
CA ILE A 23 8.86 0.60 -17.45
C ILE A 23 10.14 0.30 -16.66
N ASN A 24 10.98 -0.63 -17.12
CA ASN A 24 12.25 -0.95 -16.44
C ASN A 24 13.14 0.30 -16.31
N ASN A 25 13.30 1.08 -17.39
CA ASN A 25 14.04 2.34 -17.35
C ASN A 25 13.43 3.38 -16.41
N LEU A 26 12.09 3.42 -16.31
CA LEU A 26 11.40 4.33 -15.39
C LEU A 26 11.65 3.93 -13.93
N LEU A 27 11.57 2.64 -13.62
CA LEU A 27 11.79 2.12 -12.27
C LEU A 27 13.24 2.31 -11.82
N GLU A 28 14.21 2.04 -12.70
CA GLU A 28 15.62 2.30 -12.42
C GLU A 28 15.90 3.79 -12.20
N LYS A 29 15.28 4.67 -12.99
CA LYS A 29 15.48 6.12 -12.87
C LYS A 29 14.84 6.71 -11.60
N GLU A 30 13.61 6.34 -11.27
CA GLU A 30 12.86 6.94 -10.16
C GLU A 30 13.21 6.29 -8.81
N TYR A 31 13.47 4.99 -8.80
CA TYR A 31 13.63 4.20 -7.58
C TYR A 31 14.96 3.44 -7.48
N GLY A 32 15.76 3.39 -8.55
CA GLY A 32 17.10 2.81 -8.52
C GLY A 32 17.16 1.28 -8.50
N PHE A 33 16.05 0.57 -8.73
CA PHE A 33 16.01 -0.89 -8.73
C PHE A 33 15.85 -1.47 -10.14
N ILE A 34 16.47 -2.63 -10.36
CA ILE A 34 16.43 -3.40 -11.61
C ILE A 34 15.39 -4.52 -11.52
N GLU A 35 15.03 -5.12 -12.65
CA GLU A 35 14.02 -6.18 -12.72
C GLU A 35 14.28 -7.35 -11.74
N ARG A 36 15.56 -7.67 -11.50
CA ARG A 36 15.94 -8.73 -10.56
C ARG A 36 15.53 -8.43 -9.12
N ASP A 37 15.43 -7.17 -8.73
CA ASP A 37 15.09 -6.78 -7.37
C ASP A 37 13.62 -7.07 -7.05
N LEU A 38 12.76 -7.15 -8.08
CA LEU A 38 11.36 -7.56 -7.95
C LEU A 38 11.22 -9.01 -7.49
N LEU A 39 12.22 -9.87 -7.72
CA LEU A 39 12.20 -11.26 -7.25
C LEU A 39 12.29 -11.38 -5.73
N SER A 40 12.93 -10.41 -5.07
CA SER A 40 13.05 -10.34 -3.62
C SER A 40 12.09 -9.32 -3.00
N ALA A 41 11.33 -8.59 -3.82
CA ALA A 41 10.43 -7.55 -3.34
C ALA A 41 9.15 -8.16 -2.75
N GLU A 42 8.67 -7.56 -1.67
CA GLU A 42 7.33 -7.78 -1.17
C GLU A 42 6.41 -6.70 -1.75
N LEU A 43 5.52 -7.10 -2.65
CA LEU A 43 4.58 -6.21 -3.32
C LEU A 43 3.17 -6.50 -2.82
N GLU A 44 2.49 -5.45 -2.33
CA GLU A 44 1.09 -5.54 -1.90
C GLU A 44 0.21 -4.63 -2.75
N ILE A 45 -0.90 -5.20 -3.24
CA ILE A 45 -1.90 -4.49 -4.04
C ILE A 45 -3.02 -4.10 -3.10
N VAL A 46 -3.13 -2.80 -2.79
CA VAL A 46 -4.12 -2.29 -1.83
C VAL A 46 -5.07 -1.27 -2.48
N PRO A 47 -6.33 -1.16 -2.00
CA PRO A 47 -7.22 -0.10 -2.44
C PRO A 47 -6.65 1.29 -2.17
N ALA A 48 -6.64 2.15 -3.19
CA ALA A 48 -6.13 3.53 -3.08
C ALA A 48 -7.08 4.50 -2.33
N GLY A 49 -8.29 4.05 -2.01
CA GLY A 49 -9.31 4.85 -1.35
C GLY A 49 -8.97 5.16 0.11
N LYS A 50 -9.09 6.43 0.49
CA LYS A 50 -8.98 6.87 1.90
C LYS A 50 -10.24 6.49 2.69
N ALA A 51 -10.09 6.37 4.02
CA ALA A 51 -11.20 6.17 4.96
C ALA A 51 -12.25 7.30 4.89
N ARG A 52 -13.53 6.96 5.07
CA ARG A 52 -14.67 7.90 5.02
C ARG A 52 -15.72 7.53 6.06
N ASP A 53 -16.54 8.51 6.45
CA ASP A 53 -17.74 8.23 7.23
C ASP A 53 -18.79 7.53 6.38
N MET A 54 -19.56 6.66 7.01
CA MET A 54 -20.60 5.85 6.39
C MET A 54 -21.93 6.10 7.09
N GLY A 55 -22.99 6.22 6.27
CA GLY A 55 -24.36 6.49 6.73
C GLY A 55 -24.73 7.98 6.66
N PHE A 56 -26.04 8.26 6.60
CA PHE A 56 -26.55 9.64 6.66
C PHE A 56 -26.28 10.31 8.01
N ASP A 57 -26.23 9.49 9.05
CA ASP A 57 -25.90 9.84 10.43
C ASP A 57 -24.38 9.85 10.70
N ARG A 58 -23.57 9.35 9.76
CA ARG A 58 -22.10 9.28 9.86
C ARG A 58 -21.63 8.52 11.11
N SER A 59 -22.38 7.52 11.56
CA SER A 59 -22.08 6.76 12.78
C SER A 59 -21.01 5.68 12.61
N MET A 60 -20.61 5.38 11.37
CA MET A 60 -19.66 4.32 11.03
C MET A 60 -18.50 4.85 10.18
N ILE A 61 -17.38 4.11 10.16
CA ILE A 61 -16.20 4.43 9.36
C ILE A 61 -15.95 3.30 8.34
N MET A 62 -15.92 3.64 7.05
CA MET A 62 -15.56 2.74 5.96
C MET A 62 -14.10 2.95 5.56
N ALA A 63 -13.28 1.90 5.67
CA ALA A 63 -11.87 1.94 5.31
C ALA A 63 -11.33 0.54 4.93
N TYR A 64 -10.27 0.50 4.14
CA TYR A 64 -9.51 -0.73 3.88
C TYR A 64 -8.61 -1.07 5.07
N GLY A 65 -8.54 -2.37 5.41
CA GLY A 65 -7.72 -2.85 6.51
C GLY A 65 -8.28 -2.53 7.90
N GLN A 66 -9.60 -2.41 8.05
CA GLN A 66 -10.22 -2.28 9.37
C GLN A 66 -9.93 -3.50 10.25
N ASP A 67 -9.95 -4.69 9.64
CA ASP A 67 -9.63 -5.95 10.29
C ASP A 67 -8.24 -5.88 10.94
N ASP A 68 -8.19 -6.15 12.25
CA ASP A 68 -7.09 -5.95 13.20
C ASP A 68 -6.43 -4.55 13.31
N ARG A 69 -6.39 -3.70 12.27
CA ARG A 69 -5.79 -2.35 12.44
C ARG A 69 -6.60 -1.48 13.39
N VAL A 70 -7.91 -1.66 13.46
CA VAL A 70 -8.77 -0.94 14.42
C VAL A 70 -8.45 -1.35 15.87
N CYS A 71 -8.22 -2.65 16.11
CA CYS A 71 -7.83 -3.19 17.41
C CYS A 71 -6.41 -2.75 17.78
N ALA A 72 -5.47 -2.84 16.84
CA ALA A 72 -4.08 -2.44 17.06
C ALA A 72 -3.96 -0.94 17.38
N TYR A 73 -4.66 -0.08 16.63
CA TYR A 73 -4.66 1.36 16.88
C TYR A 73 -5.22 1.69 18.27
N THR A 74 -6.42 1.18 18.59
CA THR A 74 -7.06 1.46 19.88
C THR A 74 -6.25 0.91 21.06
N SER A 75 -5.67 -0.27 20.91
CA SER A 75 -4.79 -0.87 21.93
C SER A 75 -3.52 -0.04 22.13
N LEU A 76 -2.90 0.44 21.04
CA LEU A 76 -1.72 1.30 21.11
C LEU A 76 -2.04 2.64 21.79
N VAL A 77 -3.15 3.28 21.43
CA VAL A 77 -3.57 4.56 22.05
C VAL A 77 -3.78 4.36 23.56
N ALA A 78 -4.52 3.31 23.95
CA ALA A 78 -4.72 2.99 25.36
C ALA A 78 -3.39 2.73 26.10
N MET A 79 -2.43 2.07 25.45
CA MET A 79 -1.10 1.83 26.00
C MET A 79 -0.32 3.14 26.26
N LEU A 80 -0.44 4.12 25.35
CA LEU A 80 0.30 5.38 25.42
C LEU A 80 -0.32 6.40 26.39
N GLU A 81 -1.65 6.37 26.57
CA GLU A 81 -2.37 7.32 27.41
C GLU A 81 -2.49 6.89 28.88
N VAL A 82 -2.10 5.66 29.22
CA VAL A 82 -2.11 5.18 30.60
C VAL A 82 -0.91 5.73 31.38
N ASP A 83 -1.17 6.58 32.37
CA ASP A 83 -0.13 7.22 33.19
C ASP A 83 0.53 6.29 34.21
N ASN A 84 -0.26 5.45 34.90
CA ASN A 84 0.21 4.65 36.03
C ASN A 84 -0.12 3.17 35.84
N VAL A 85 0.85 2.42 35.35
CA VAL A 85 0.78 0.95 35.22
C VAL A 85 1.42 0.25 36.42
N LYS A 86 0.76 -0.81 36.89
CA LYS A 86 1.30 -1.65 37.99
C LYS A 86 2.35 -2.67 37.54
N ARG A 87 2.35 -3.07 36.26
CA ARG A 87 3.31 -4.04 35.70
C ARG A 87 3.72 -3.61 34.30
N THR A 88 2.89 -3.91 33.32
CA THR A 88 3.03 -3.53 31.92
C THR A 88 1.65 -3.26 31.36
N THR A 89 1.58 -2.42 30.33
CA THR A 89 0.34 -2.08 29.61
C THR A 89 -0.06 -3.14 28.58
N CYS A 90 0.85 -4.06 28.26
CA CYS A 90 0.66 -5.26 27.43
C CYS A 90 1.50 -6.43 27.95
#